data_AF-A0A378UR77-F1
#
_entry.id   AF-A0A378UR77-F1
#
_cell.length_a   1.000
_cell.length_b   1.000
_cell.length_c   1.000
_cell.angle_alpha   90.00
_cell.angle_beta   90.00
_cell.angle_gamma   90.00
#
_symmetry.space_group_name_H-M   'P 1'
#
loop_
_entity.id
_entity.type
_entity.pdbx_description
1 polymer ?
#
loop_
_entity_poly.entity_id
_entity_poly.type
_entity_poly.pdbx_seq_one_letter_code
_entity_poly.pdbx_strand_id
1 'polypeptide(L)'
;MSIEHLLFDSLTPQYHQNYVDARKNAGMDYIENFDEWLSKTGELETLKSQNQNDTWENSEHNPANYPDFDSLDDETKQLRITQGNAEYWTASERLESQIRVLEALLIHPDEMELISDDDSEEPVEYYTIDD
;
A
#
# COMPACT_ATOMS: atom_id res chain seq x y z
N MET A 1 4.75 13.91 16.17
CA MET A 1 5.69 13.68 15.04
C MET A 1 5.25 12.39 14.40
N SER A 2 4.84 12.39 13.13
CA SER A 2 4.54 11.14 12.42
C SER A 2 5.86 10.45 12.04
N ILE A 3 5.85 9.12 12.00
CA ILE A 3 6.98 8.27 11.62
C ILE A 3 7.55 8.66 10.24
N GLU A 4 6.71 9.23 9.37
CA GLU A 4 7.06 9.73 8.04
C GLU A 4 8.13 10.84 8.06
N HIS A 5 8.16 11.68 9.11
CA HIS A 5 9.19 12.74 9.23
C HIS A 5 10.57 12.21 9.65
N LEU A 6 10.66 11.02 10.25
CA LEU A 6 11.94 10.42 10.67
C LEU A 6 12.67 9.74 9.49
N LEU A 7 11.95 9.29 8.47
CA LEU A 7 12.53 8.63 7.30
C LEU A 7 13.25 9.61 6.38
N PHE A 8 12.74 10.83 6.16
CA PHE A 8 13.32 11.76 5.18
C PHE A 8 14.59 12.49 5.64
N ASP A 9 14.74 12.80 6.92
CA ASP A 9 15.98 13.38 7.46
C ASP A 9 17.12 12.32 7.59
N SER A 10 16.81 11.04 7.36
CA SER A 10 17.74 9.92 7.55
C SER A 10 18.19 9.22 6.26
N LEU A 11 17.67 9.58 5.07
CA LEU A 11 18.06 8.99 3.76
C LEU A 11 19.47 9.42 3.29
N THR A 12 20.47 9.07 4.08
CA THR A 12 21.88 9.40 3.86
C THR A 12 22.64 8.18 3.31
N PRO A 13 23.80 8.36 2.66
CA PRO A 13 24.64 7.23 2.25
C PRO A 13 25.03 6.30 3.42
N GLN A 14 25.19 6.85 4.63
CA GLN A 14 25.49 6.04 5.82
C GLN A 14 24.31 5.15 6.22
N TYR A 15 23.09 5.68 6.17
CA TYR A 15 21.90 4.90 6.48
C TYR A 15 21.65 3.82 5.42
N HIS A 16 21.85 4.14 4.14
CA HIS A 16 21.80 3.14 3.06
C HIS A 16 22.84 2.02 3.26
N GLN A 17 24.07 2.35 3.66
CA GLN A 17 25.07 1.33 3.98
C GLN A 17 24.62 0.42 5.13
N ASN A 18 24.01 0.98 6.18
CA ASN A 18 23.47 0.19 7.29
C ASN A 18 22.35 -0.76 6.81
N TYR A 19 21.43 -0.27 5.97
CA TYR A 19 20.39 -1.07 5.32
C TYR A 19 20.97 -2.23 4.50
N VAL A 20 21.98 -1.96 3.67
CA VAL A 20 22.65 -2.99 2.84
C VAL A 20 23.30 -4.05 3.74
N ASP A 21 24.04 -3.62 4.77
CA ASP A 21 24.73 -4.53 5.68
C ASP A 21 23.73 -5.41 6.46
N ALA A 22 22.65 -4.82 6.96
CA ALA A 22 21.62 -5.55 7.68
C ALA A 22 20.93 -6.60 6.80
N ARG A 23 20.50 -6.24 5.59
CA ARG A 23 19.82 -7.18 4.67
C ARG A 23 20.75 -8.27 4.18
N LYS A 24 22.02 -7.94 3.93
CA LYS A 24 23.05 -8.94 3.60
C LYS A 24 23.26 -9.95 4.73
N ASN A 25 23.32 -9.48 5.99
CA ASN A 25 23.46 -10.36 7.15
C ASN A 25 22.22 -11.25 7.36
N ALA A 26 21.03 -10.75 7.00
CA ALA A 26 19.78 -11.51 7.05
C ALA A 26 19.55 -12.43 5.82
N GLY A 27 20.43 -12.40 4.81
CA GLY A 27 20.27 -13.19 3.59
C GLY A 27 19.11 -12.74 2.71
N MET A 28 18.74 -11.46 2.77
CA MET A 28 17.65 -10.85 2.02
C MET A 28 18.15 -10.12 0.77
N ASP A 29 17.28 -9.95 -0.22
CA ASP A 29 17.56 -9.09 -1.38
C ASP A 29 17.66 -7.63 -0.97
N TYR A 30 18.55 -6.84 -1.58
CA TYR A 30 18.75 -5.42 -1.26
C TYR A 30 19.13 -4.60 -2.50
N ILE A 31 18.95 -3.29 -2.40
CA ILE A 31 19.36 -2.34 -3.44
C ILE A 31 20.79 -1.85 -3.13
N GLU A 32 21.76 -2.25 -3.95
CA GLU A 32 23.18 -1.92 -3.75
C GLU A 32 23.51 -0.47 -4.09
N ASN A 33 22.79 0.15 -5.04
CA ASN A 33 23.06 1.51 -5.49
C ASN A 33 22.25 2.54 -4.68
N PHE A 34 22.92 3.57 -4.14
CA PHE A 34 22.27 4.60 -3.33
C PHE A 34 21.21 5.41 -4.08
N ASP A 35 21.47 5.80 -5.33
CA ASP A 35 20.53 6.59 -6.13
C ASP A 35 19.28 5.76 -6.50
N GLU A 36 19.47 4.48 -6.81
CA GLU A 36 18.36 3.55 -7.03
C GLU A 36 17.54 3.35 -5.75
N TRP A 37 18.20 3.19 -4.60
CA TRP A 37 17.53 3.06 -3.31
C TRP A 37 16.70 4.31 -2.99
N LEU A 38 17.28 5.52 -3.16
CA LEU A 38 16.55 6.78 -3.04
C LEU A 38 15.35 6.86 -3.98
N SER A 39 15.53 6.48 -5.24
CA SER A 39 14.45 6.47 -6.23
C SER A 39 13.31 5.54 -5.81
N LYS A 40 13.64 4.36 -5.25
CA LYS A 40 12.65 3.37 -4.80
C LYS A 40 11.92 3.82 -3.53
N THR A 41 12.61 4.49 -2.61
CA THR A 41 11.97 5.15 -1.47
C THR A 41 11.00 6.23 -1.92
N GLY A 42 11.38 7.08 -2.88
CA GLY A 42 10.48 8.09 -3.44
C GLY A 42 9.27 7.49 -4.19
N GLU A 43 9.48 6.38 -4.90
CA GLU A 43 8.40 5.62 -5.55
C GLU A 43 7.40 5.08 -4.52
N LEU A 44 7.88 4.48 -3.42
CA LEU A 44 7.03 3.97 -2.35
C LEU A 44 6.15 5.08 -1.73
N GLU A 45 6.74 6.24 -1.42
CA GLU A 45 6.00 7.39 -0.88
C GLU A 45 4.92 7.89 -1.85
N THR A 46 5.24 7.92 -3.14
CA THR A 46 4.27 8.29 -4.18
C THR A 46 3.11 7.31 -4.22
N LEU A 47 3.39 6.00 -4.19
CA LEU A 47 2.36 4.95 -4.20
C LEU A 47 1.52 4.98 -2.92
N LYS A 48 2.13 5.19 -1.74
CA LYS A 48 1.40 5.36 -0.48
C LYS A 48 0.47 6.56 -0.51
N SER A 49 0.95 7.69 -1.02
CA SER A 49 0.12 8.89 -1.19
C SER A 49 -1.02 8.65 -2.19
N GLN A 50 -0.78 7.92 -3.27
CA GLN A 50 -1.83 7.49 -4.20
C GLN A 50 -2.86 6.62 -3.47
N ASN A 51 -2.43 5.62 -2.72
CA ASN A 51 -3.31 4.70 -2.00
C ASN A 51 -4.17 5.40 -0.94
N GLN A 52 -3.59 6.37 -0.21
CA GLN A 52 -4.33 7.20 0.75
C GLN A 52 -5.44 8.04 0.08
N ASN A 53 -5.29 8.36 -1.20
CA ASN A 53 -6.26 9.12 -1.99
C ASN A 53 -7.15 8.22 -2.88
N ASP A 54 -6.91 6.91 -2.92
CA ASP A 54 -7.61 5.96 -3.78
C ASP A 54 -8.97 5.60 -3.19
N THR A 55 -9.98 6.45 -3.40
CA THR A 55 -11.36 6.19 -2.96
C THR A 55 -12.29 5.96 -4.15
N TRP A 56 -13.28 5.09 -3.94
CA TRP A 56 -14.32 4.83 -4.94
C TRP A 56 -15.02 6.11 -5.41
N GLU A 57 -15.33 7.03 -4.50
CA GLU A 57 -16.06 8.26 -4.80
C GLU A 57 -15.33 9.13 -5.83
N ASN A 58 -14.00 9.16 -5.78
CA ASN A 58 -13.18 9.99 -6.68
C ASN A 58 -12.56 9.20 -7.83
N SER A 59 -12.83 7.90 -7.93
CA SER A 59 -12.26 7.04 -8.96
C SER A 59 -12.79 7.39 -10.35
N GLU A 60 -11.92 7.31 -11.37
CA GLU A 60 -12.33 7.36 -12.78
C GLU A 60 -13.20 6.16 -13.18
N HIS A 61 -13.12 5.06 -12.43
CA HIS A 61 -13.96 3.88 -12.63
C HIS A 61 -15.35 4.05 -12.06
N ASN A 62 -15.59 5.06 -11.22
CA ASN A 62 -16.92 5.34 -10.70
C ASN A 62 -17.80 6.01 -11.75
N PRO A 63 -18.80 5.31 -12.30
CA PRO A 63 -19.55 5.83 -13.41
C PRO A 63 -20.44 7.02 -13.02
N ALA A 64 -20.69 7.22 -11.71
CA ALA A 64 -21.42 8.38 -11.21
C ALA A 64 -20.68 9.71 -11.45
N ASN A 65 -19.37 9.66 -11.75
CA ASN A 65 -18.57 10.83 -12.10
C ASN A 65 -18.76 11.29 -13.56
N TYR A 66 -19.49 10.54 -14.39
CA TYR A 66 -19.75 10.92 -15.78
C TYR A 66 -21.05 11.72 -15.97
N PRO A 67 -21.07 12.77 -16.81
CA PRO A 67 -22.23 13.64 -16.97
C PRO A 67 -23.50 12.97 -17.52
N ASP A 68 -23.35 11.88 -18.27
CA ASP A 68 -24.47 11.14 -18.86
C ASP A 68 -25.12 10.16 -17.89
N PHE A 69 -24.45 9.84 -16.77
CA PHE A 69 -24.85 8.76 -15.88
C PHE A 69 -26.26 8.93 -15.34
N ASP A 70 -26.63 10.13 -14.91
CA ASP A 70 -27.95 10.42 -14.34
C ASP A 70 -29.11 10.20 -15.34
N SER A 71 -28.83 10.33 -16.64
CA SER A 71 -29.83 10.18 -17.70
C SER A 71 -30.13 8.73 -18.09
N LEU A 72 -29.34 7.78 -17.58
CA LEU A 72 -29.50 6.35 -17.85
C LEU A 72 -30.66 5.74 -17.05
N ASP A 73 -31.21 4.65 -17.55
CA ASP A 73 -32.14 3.80 -16.79
C ASP A 73 -31.44 3.07 -15.63
N ASP A 74 -32.23 2.63 -14.65
CA ASP A 74 -31.70 2.05 -13.41
C ASP A 74 -30.93 0.75 -13.61
N GLU A 75 -31.33 -0.07 -14.59
CA GLU A 75 -30.65 -1.34 -14.91
C GLU A 75 -29.26 -1.06 -15.49
N THR A 76 -29.17 -0.13 -16.45
CA THR A 76 -27.90 0.32 -17.03
C THR A 76 -26.99 0.96 -15.98
N LYS A 77 -27.54 1.77 -15.06
CA LYS A 77 -26.77 2.37 -13.95
C LYS A 77 -26.14 1.30 -13.08
N GLN A 78 -26.92 0.30 -12.66
CA GLN A 78 -26.42 -0.77 -11.80
C GLN A 78 -25.37 -1.64 -12.48
N LEU A 79 -25.56 -1.94 -13.78
CA LEU A 79 -24.54 -2.65 -14.56
C LEU A 79 -23.22 -1.87 -14.59
N ARG A 80 -23.26 -0.57 -14.90
CA ARG A 80 -22.07 0.28 -14.93
C ARG A 80 -21.40 0.38 -13.55
N ILE A 81 -22.17 0.55 -12.47
CA ILE A 81 -21.62 0.58 -11.11
C ILE A 81 -20.89 -0.72 -10.78
N THR A 82 -21.50 -1.86 -11.13
CA THR A 82 -20.90 -3.17 -10.86
C THR A 82 -19.58 -3.35 -11.61
N GLN A 83 -19.53 -2.96 -12.89
CA GLN A 83 -18.31 -2.99 -13.70
C GLN A 83 -17.23 -2.05 -13.16
N GLY A 84 -17.61 -0.81 -12.87
CA GLY A 84 -16.70 0.18 -12.30
C GLY A 84 -16.10 -0.25 -10.97
N ASN A 85 -16.91 -0.82 -10.07
CA ASN A 85 -16.42 -1.37 -8.81
C ASN A 85 -15.39 -2.48 -9.03
N ALA A 86 -15.65 -3.41 -9.95
CA ALA A 86 -14.72 -4.50 -10.22
C ALA A 86 -13.37 -3.99 -10.78
N GLU A 87 -13.41 -3.01 -11.67
CA GLU A 87 -12.20 -2.35 -12.20
C GLU A 87 -11.44 -1.60 -11.11
N TYR A 88 -12.14 -0.81 -10.29
CA TYR A 88 -11.56 -0.11 -9.14
C TYR A 88 -10.86 -1.07 -8.18
N TRP A 89 -11.52 -2.15 -7.74
CA TRP A 89 -10.92 -3.13 -6.84
C TRP A 89 -9.68 -3.78 -7.44
N THR A 90 -9.72 -4.14 -8.72
CA THR A 90 -8.56 -4.71 -9.42
C THR A 90 -7.38 -3.71 -9.46
N ALA A 91 -7.65 -2.42 -9.70
CA ALA A 91 -6.64 -1.38 -9.69
C ALA A 91 -6.06 -1.16 -8.29
N SER A 92 -6.92 -1.14 -7.28
CA SER A 92 -6.54 -0.94 -5.88
C SER A 92 -5.68 -2.09 -5.35
N GLU A 93 -6.08 -3.35 -5.61
CA GLU A 93 -5.28 -4.54 -5.28
C GLU A 93 -3.89 -4.49 -5.93
N ARG A 94 -3.81 -4.02 -7.17
CA ARG A 94 -2.54 -3.86 -7.88
C ARG A 94 -1.66 -2.76 -7.28
N LEU A 95 -2.25 -1.68 -6.79
CA LEU A 95 -1.54 -0.61 -6.09
C LEU A 95 -1.00 -1.11 -4.74
N GLU A 96 -1.84 -1.77 -3.94
CA GLU A 96 -1.44 -2.39 -2.68
C GLU A 96 -0.32 -3.43 -2.87
N SER A 97 -0.39 -4.23 -3.94
CA SER A 97 0.65 -5.21 -4.25
C SER A 97 2.01 -4.54 -4.54
N GLN A 98 2.03 -3.43 -5.29
CA GLN A 98 3.26 -2.69 -5.56
C GLN A 98 3.85 -2.08 -4.29
N ILE A 99 3.00 -1.51 -3.44
CA ILE A 99 3.40 -0.98 -2.13
C ILE A 99 4.04 -2.09 -1.30
N ARG A 100 3.36 -3.24 -1.16
CA ARG A 100 3.83 -4.35 -0.34
C ARG A 100 5.18 -4.91 -0.81
N VAL A 101 5.39 -5.00 -2.13
CA VAL A 101 6.66 -5.44 -2.71
C VAL A 101 7.78 -4.45 -2.40
N LEU A 102 7.52 -3.14 -2.55
CA LEU A 102 8.51 -2.11 -2.27
C LEU A 102 8.80 -1.97 -0.78
N GLU A 103 7.79 -2.06 0.10
CA GLU A 103 7.97 -2.12 1.55
C GLU A 103 8.85 -3.31 1.94
N ALA A 104 8.56 -4.51 1.43
CA ALA A 104 9.38 -5.69 1.71
C ALA A 104 10.83 -5.56 1.22
N LEU A 105 11.07 -4.80 0.14
CA LEU A 105 12.41 -4.52 -0.37
C LEU A 105 13.15 -3.46 0.46
N LEU A 106 12.44 -2.45 0.97
CA LEU A 106 13.02 -1.27 1.62
C LEU A 106 13.03 -1.35 3.15
N ILE A 107 12.24 -2.24 3.75
CA ILE A 107 12.19 -2.47 5.19
C ILE A 107 13.54 -2.94 5.74
N HIS A 108 13.91 -2.45 6.92
CA HIS A 108 15.11 -2.90 7.61
C HIS A 108 14.80 -4.22 8.37
N PRO A 109 15.69 -5.23 8.37
CA PRO A 109 15.38 -6.54 8.97
C PRO A 109 14.98 -6.52 10.46
N ASP A 110 15.47 -5.56 11.23
CA ASP A 110 15.11 -5.32 12.64
C ASP A 110 13.70 -4.72 12.81
N GLU A 111 13.17 -4.04 11.78
CA GLU A 111 11.78 -3.58 11.75
C GLU A 111 10.80 -4.75 11.56
N MET A 112 11.25 -5.89 11.00
CA MET A 112 10.39 -7.07 10.84
C MET A 112 10.00 -7.73 12.16
N GLU A 113 10.90 -7.77 13.15
CA GLU A 113 10.61 -8.32 14.48
C GLU A 113 9.52 -7.50 15.19
N LEU A 114 9.50 -6.18 14.99
CA LEU A 114 8.51 -5.28 15.57
C LEU A 114 7.13 -5.40 14.91
N ILE A 115 7.05 -5.77 13.63
CA ILE A 115 5.78 -5.99 12.92
C ILE A 115 5.14 -7.31 13.35
N SER A 116 5.92 -8.35 13.66
CA SER A 116 5.38 -9.63 14.13
C SER A 116 4.84 -9.62 15.57
N ASP A 117 5.28 -8.67 16.39
CA ASP A 117 4.82 -8.55 17.78
C ASP A 117 3.50 -7.76 17.92
N ASP A 118 3.09 -7.02 16.89
CA ASP A 118 1.81 -6.25 16.86
C ASP A 118 0.65 -7.06 16.23
N ASP A 119 0.96 -8.17 15.56
CA ASP A 119 -0.01 -9.17 15.04
C ASP A 119 -0.53 -10.14 16.13
N SER A 120 -0.35 -9.82 17.42
CA SER A 120 -1.14 -10.45 18.49
C SER A 120 -2.57 -9.87 18.49
N GLU A 121 -3.28 -10.02 17.38
CA GLU A 121 -4.73 -9.90 17.37
C GLU A 121 -5.27 -11.01 18.29
N GLU A 122 -5.73 -10.59 19.46
CA GLU A 122 -6.54 -11.40 20.37
C GLU A 122 -7.60 -12.17 19.56
N PRO A 123 -7.73 -13.50 19.74
CA PRO A 123 -8.71 -14.26 18.98
C PRO A 123 -10.11 -13.72 19.26
N VAL A 124 -10.80 -13.27 18.22
CA VAL A 124 -12.20 -12.85 18.30
C VAL A 124 -13.04 -14.07 18.70
N GLU A 125 -13.51 -14.10 19.96
CA GLU A 125 -14.49 -15.07 20.43
C GLU A 125 -15.81 -14.84 19.70
N TYR A 126 -16.15 -15.74 18.78
CA TYR A 126 -17.49 -15.83 18.23
C TYR A 126 -18.41 -16.48 19.28
N TYR A 127 -19.27 -15.69 19.92
CA TYR A 127 -20.44 -16.23 20.62
C TYR A 127 -21.38 -16.86 19.58
N THR A 128 -21.43 -18.18 19.51
CA THR A 128 -22.53 -18.89 18.87
C THR A 128 -23.78 -18.71 19.72
N ILE A 129 -24.79 -18.01 19.20
CA ILE A 129 -26.12 -18.00 19.82
C ILE A 129 -26.75 -19.34 19.45
N ASP A 130 -26.97 -20.16 20.48
CA ASP A 130 -27.69 -21.44 20.43
C ASP A 130 -29.12 -21.24 19.88
N ASP A 131 -29.55 -22.16 19.01
CA ASP A 131 -30.95 -22.42 18.66
C ASP A 131 -31.42 -23.73 19.32
#